data_AF-A0A820QV20-F1
#
_entry.id   AF-A0A820QV20-F1
#
_cell.length_a   1.000
_cell.length_b   1.000
_cell.length_c   1.000
_cell.angle_alpha   90.00
_cell.angle_beta   90.00
_cell.angle_gamma   90.00
#
_symmetry.space_group_name_H-M   'P 1'
#
loop_
_entity.id
_entity.type
_entity.pdbx_description
1 polymer ?
#
loop_
_entity_poly.entity_id
_entity_poly.type
_entity_poly.pdbx_seq_one_letter_code
_entity_poly.pdbx_strand_id
1 'polypeptide(L)'
;NQQETKDPKTGKITKSSIMEYEYDVKMEEAYRKSLIKLVKKSIDDRFYPFLIIDQNNEQLAHFRDMADYAEANQFQVYFVDLNNDSESCVQRNIHKRTLSDIQQIHKHWEQLPLRYEI
;
A
#
# COMPACT_ATOMS: atom_id res chain seq x y z
N ASN A 1 19.34 8.17 -3.97
CA ASN A 1 20.25 9.30 -4.31
C ASN A 1 20.80 9.91 -3.02
N GLN A 2 22.10 10.24 -2.93
CA GLN A 2 22.65 10.92 -1.74
C GLN A 2 22.49 12.44 -1.90
N GLN A 3 21.85 13.11 -0.94
CA GLN A 3 21.83 14.57 -0.87
C GLN A 3 22.53 15.06 0.39
N GLU A 4 23.23 16.18 0.24
CA GLU A 4 23.86 16.90 1.34
C GLU A 4 22.84 17.90 1.89
N THR A 5 22.34 17.64 3.10
CA THR A 5 21.51 18.59 3.84
C THR A 5 22.38 19.29 4.87
N LYS A 6 22.35 20.62 4.85
CA LYS A 6 23.00 21.47 5.85
C LYS A 6 22.03 21.69 7.00
N ASP A 7 22.41 21.26 8.20
CA ASP A 7 21.63 21.50 9.42
C ASP A 7 21.52 23.01 9.67
N PRO A 8 20.30 23.59 9.70
CA PRO A 8 20.11 25.03 9.84
C PRO A 8 20.51 25.58 11.22
N LYS A 9 20.65 24.72 12.26
CA LYS A 9 21.06 25.14 13.61
C LYS A 9 22.56 24.99 13.85
N THR A 10 23.18 23.95 13.29
CA THR A 10 24.60 23.64 13.57
C THR A 10 25.54 23.91 12.40
N GLY A 11 25.01 24.16 11.20
CA GLY A 11 25.80 24.35 9.97
C GLY A 11 26.49 23.10 9.46
N LYS A 12 26.32 21.96 10.15
CA LYS A 12 26.94 20.68 9.80
C LYS A 12 26.30 20.13 8.53
N ILE A 13 27.14 19.78 7.56
CA ILE A 13 26.71 19.12 6.33
C ILE A 13 26.60 17.62 6.65
N THR A 14 25.41 17.07 6.47
CA THR A 14 25.13 15.65 6.68
C THR A 14 24.72 15.04 5.36
N LYS A 15 25.36 13.93 4.98
CA LYS A 15 24.94 13.14 3.82
C LYS A 15 23.77 12.26 4.24
N SER A 16 22.57 12.59 3.75
CA SER A 16 21.38 11.78 3.95
C SER A 16 21.10 10.96 2.70
N SER A 17 20.84 9.66 2.87
CA SER A 17 20.26 8.85 1.80
C SER A 17 18.82 9.30 1.60
N ILE A 18 18.48 9.76 0.40
CA ILE A 18 17.09 10.01 0.03
C ILE A 18 16.52 8.75 -0.59
N MET A 19 15.41 8.31 0.01
CA MET A 19 14.54 7.28 -0.52
C MET A 19 13.53 7.97 -1.44
N GLU A 20 13.73 7.85 -2.75
CA GLU A 20 12.75 8.31 -3.75
C GLU A 20 11.87 7.11 -4.12
N TYR A 21 10.56 7.31 -4.16
CA TYR A 21 9.64 6.29 -4.64
C TYR A 21 9.82 6.13 -6.15
N GLU A 22 10.12 4.91 -6.58
CA GLU A 22 10.16 4.51 -7.98
C GLU A 22 9.12 3.40 -8.20
N TYR A 23 8.26 3.60 -9.20
CA TYR A 23 7.29 2.58 -9.59
C TYR A 23 7.94 1.63 -10.60
N ASP A 24 8.23 0.41 -10.17
CA ASP A 24 8.71 -0.67 -11.04
C ASP A 24 7.66 -1.78 -11.18
N VAL A 25 6.93 -1.73 -12.29
CA VAL A 25 5.89 -2.70 -12.64
C VAL A 25 6.39 -4.14 -12.64
N LYS A 26 7.67 -4.39 -12.96
CA LYS A 26 8.23 -5.76 -13.01
C LYS A 26 8.42 -6.35 -11.62
N MET A 27 8.51 -5.49 -10.61
CA MET A 27 8.77 -5.89 -9.22
C MET A 27 7.50 -5.97 -8.38
N GLU A 28 6.36 -5.48 -8.88
CA GLU A 28 5.07 -5.47 -8.16
C GLU A 28 4.68 -6.84 -7.60
N GLU A 29 4.90 -7.94 -8.34
CA GLU A 29 4.63 -9.28 -7.84
C GLU A 29 5.53 -9.66 -6.66
N ALA A 30 6.81 -9.32 -6.72
CA ALA A 30 7.77 -9.57 -5.65
C ALA A 30 7.49 -8.70 -4.42
N TYR A 31 7.10 -7.44 -4.63
CA TYR A 31 6.68 -6.53 -3.56
C TYR A 31 5.43 -7.04 -2.86
N ARG A 32 4.43 -7.52 -3.61
CA ARG A 32 3.21 -8.11 -3.04
C ARG A 32 3.50 -9.36 -2.21
N LYS A 33 4.33 -10.28 -2.71
CA LYS A 33 4.77 -11.47 -1.94
C LYS A 33 5.47 -11.07 -0.64
N SER A 34 6.30 -10.02 -0.70
CA SER A 34 7.01 -9.51 0.48
C SER A 34 6.05 -8.88 1.49
N LEU A 35 5.06 -8.11 1.03
CA LEU A 35 3.99 -7.55 1.86
C LEU A 35 3.18 -8.64 2.57
N ILE A 36 2.71 -9.65 1.83
CA ILE A 36 1.96 -10.77 2.40
C ILE A 36 2.77 -11.45 3.51
N LYS A 37 4.06 -11.73 3.27
CA LYS A 37 4.94 -12.32 4.27
C LYS A 37 5.08 -11.44 5.52
N LEU A 38 5.22 -10.13 5.34
CA LEU A 38 5.33 -9.17 6.45
C LEU A 38 4.04 -9.11 7.28
N VAL A 39 2.88 -9.10 6.63
CA VAL A 39 1.57 -9.10 7.29
C VAL A 39 1.37 -10.38 8.10
N LYS A 40 1.62 -11.56 7.49
CA LYS A 40 1.53 -12.85 8.18
C LYS A 40 2.43 -12.91 9.40
N LYS A 41 3.69 -12.46 9.26
CA LYS A 41 4.61 -12.36 10.39
C LYS A 41 4.11 -11.40 11.48
N SER A 42 3.54 -10.25 11.10
CA SER A 42 3.01 -9.28 12.07
C SER A 42 1.82 -9.84 12.86
N ILE A 43 1.00 -10.67 12.22
CA ILE A 43 -0.10 -11.42 12.84
C ILE A 43 0.45 -12.46 13.82
N ASP A 44 1.44 -13.26 13.40
CA ASP A 44 2.08 -14.29 14.24
C ASP A 44 2.76 -13.71 15.47
N ASP A 45 3.49 -12.61 15.30
CA ASP A 45 4.25 -11.97 16.36
C ASP A 45 3.33 -11.31 17.42
N ARG A 46 2.06 -11.02 17.08
CA ARG A 46 1.00 -10.47 17.97
C ARG A 46 1.43 -9.22 18.75
N PHE A 47 2.35 -8.42 18.20
CA PHE A 47 2.84 -7.21 18.87
C PHE A 47 1.82 -6.07 18.86
N TYR A 48 0.89 -6.06 17.90
CA TYR A 48 -0.07 -4.97 17.72
C TYR A 48 -1.50 -5.47 17.86
N PRO A 49 -2.39 -4.70 18.53
CA PRO A 49 -3.80 -5.06 18.66
C PRO A 49 -4.58 -4.93 17.36
N PHE A 50 -4.06 -4.20 16.37
CA PHE A 50 -4.62 -4.08 15.02
C PHE A 50 -3.53 -3.76 14.00
N LEU A 51 -3.83 -4.00 12.72
CA LEU A 51 -2.96 -3.69 11.58
C LEU A 51 -3.77 -2.89 10.54
N ILE A 52 -3.14 -1.88 9.93
CA ILE A 52 -3.69 -1.15 8.79
C ILE A 52 -2.80 -1.44 7.58
N ILE A 53 -3.42 -1.89 6.49
CA ILE A 53 -2.74 -2.17 5.23
C ILE A 53 -3.22 -1.14 4.22
N ASP A 54 -2.47 -0.05 4.10
CA ASP A 54 -2.76 1.05 3.16
C ASP A 54 -2.07 0.80 1.82
N GLN A 55 -2.75 0.06 0.92
CA GLN A 55 -2.27 -0.29 -0.42
C GLN A 55 -3.43 -0.25 -1.40
N ASN A 56 -3.13 -0.06 -2.69
CA ASN A 56 -4.16 0.04 -3.75
C ASN A 56 -5.10 -1.17 -3.75
N ASN A 57 -4.56 -2.38 -3.65
CA ASN A 57 -5.35 -3.62 -3.50
C ASN A 57 -6.56 -3.70 -4.45
N GLU A 58 -6.38 -3.31 -5.72
CA GLU A 58 -7.50 -3.13 -6.65
C GLU A 58 -8.22 -4.44 -7.06
N GLN A 59 -7.65 -5.61 -6.74
CA GLN A 59 -8.22 -6.92 -7.02
C GLN A 59 -8.36 -7.72 -5.74
N LEU A 60 -9.42 -8.53 -5.62
CA LEU A 60 -9.66 -9.41 -4.48
C LEU A 60 -8.47 -10.36 -4.22
N ALA A 61 -7.84 -10.83 -5.29
CA ALA A 61 -6.67 -11.69 -5.23
C ALA A 61 -5.46 -11.03 -4.55
N HIS A 62 -5.38 -9.69 -4.52
CA HIS A 62 -4.25 -8.98 -3.90
C HIS A 62 -4.20 -9.12 -2.38
N PHE A 63 -5.36 -9.31 -1.74
CA PHE A 63 -5.47 -9.28 -0.28
C PHE A 63 -6.16 -10.51 0.32
N ARG A 64 -6.80 -11.36 -0.48
CA ARG A 64 -7.49 -12.58 0.01
C ARG A 64 -6.61 -13.45 0.89
N ASP A 65 -5.38 -13.75 0.46
CA ASP A 65 -4.46 -14.58 1.26
C ASP A 65 -4.08 -13.94 2.61
N MET A 66 -4.04 -12.60 2.69
CA MET A 66 -3.81 -11.90 3.96
C MET A 66 -5.06 -11.93 4.85
N ALA A 67 -6.24 -11.73 4.25
CA ALA A 67 -7.52 -11.77 4.96
C ALA A 67 -7.80 -13.15 5.55
N ASP A 68 -7.74 -14.21 4.72
CA ASP A 68 -7.98 -15.60 5.14
C ASP A 68 -7.01 -15.99 6.28
N TYR A 69 -5.75 -15.56 6.19
CA TYR A 69 -4.75 -15.83 7.23
C TYR A 69 -5.03 -15.07 8.53
N ALA A 70 -5.49 -13.82 8.46
CA ALA A 70 -5.84 -13.02 9.62
C ALA A 70 -7.06 -13.63 10.35
N GLU A 71 -8.10 -14.01 9.60
CA GLU A 71 -9.29 -14.66 10.15
C GLU A 71 -8.95 -15.99 10.84
N ALA A 72 -8.14 -16.83 10.20
CA ALA A 72 -7.66 -18.09 10.79
C ALA A 72 -6.86 -17.86 12.10
N ASN A 73 -6.28 -16.67 12.28
CA ASN A 73 -5.52 -16.26 13.46
C ASN A 73 -6.32 -15.40 14.45
N GLN A 74 -7.65 -15.41 14.33
CA GLN A 74 -8.60 -14.74 15.22
C GLN A 74 -8.56 -13.20 15.16
N PHE A 75 -8.10 -12.64 14.04
CA PHE A 75 -8.31 -11.23 13.75
C PHE A 75 -9.66 -11.04 13.05
N GLN A 76 -10.36 -9.98 13.42
CA GLN A 76 -11.51 -9.51 12.66
C GLN A 76 -11.00 -8.65 11.49
N VAL A 77 -11.35 -9.04 10.26
CA VAL A 77 -10.95 -8.32 9.05
C VAL A 77 -12.03 -7.33 8.65
N TYR A 78 -11.60 -6.13 8.25
CA TYR A 78 -12.45 -5.08 7.72
C TYR A 78 -11.85 -4.58 6.40
N PHE A 79 -12.73 -4.34 5.42
CA PHE A 79 -12.36 -3.72 4.16
C PHE A 79 -12.92 -2.31 4.10
N VAL A 80 -12.10 -1.37 3.61
CA VAL A 80 -12.50 0.03 3.41
C VAL A 80 -12.36 0.30 1.92
N ASP A 81 -13.49 0.52 1.25
CA ASP A 81 -13.52 0.94 -0.15
C ASP A 81 -13.62 2.47 -0.23
N LEU A 82 -12.67 3.09 -0.92
CA LEU A 82 -12.56 4.54 -1.07
C LEU A 82 -12.97 4.95 -2.48
N ASN A 83 -14.28 5.13 -2.68
CA ASN A 83 -14.82 5.59 -3.96
C ASN A 83 -14.56 7.10 -4.17
N ASN A 84 -13.55 7.42 -4.98
CA ASN A 84 -13.24 8.79 -5.43
C ASN A 84 -13.27 8.86 -6.96
N ASP A 85 -13.61 10.02 -7.52
CA ASP A 85 -13.52 10.22 -8.96
C ASP A 85 -12.05 10.39 -9.42
N SER A 86 -11.76 10.02 -10.68
CA SER A 86 -10.40 10.04 -11.20
C SER A 86 -9.79 11.45 -11.25
N GLU A 87 -10.59 12.51 -11.39
CA GLU A 87 -10.07 13.89 -11.42
C GLU A 87 -9.55 14.32 -10.05
N SER A 88 -10.31 14.05 -8.99
CA SER A 88 -9.90 14.25 -7.60
C SER A 88 -8.60 13.48 -7.28
N CYS A 89 -8.49 12.24 -7.75
CA CYS A 89 -7.29 11.43 -7.57
C CYS A 89 -6.08 12.04 -8.30
N VAL A 90 -6.23 12.52 -9.53
CA VAL A 90 -5.12 13.21 -10.26
C VAL A 90 -4.67 14.46 -9.51
N GLN A 91 -5.59 15.27 -8.99
CA GLN A 91 -5.24 16.51 -8.30
C GLN A 91 -4.53 16.28 -6.97
N ARG A 92 -4.84 15.19 -6.27
CA ARG A 92 -4.35 14.92 -4.90
C ARG A 92 -3.16 13.96 -4.83
N ASN A 93 -2.84 13.26 -5.92
CA ASN A 93 -1.78 12.25 -5.87
C ASN A 93 -0.37 12.88 -5.77
N ILE A 94 0.46 12.33 -4.90
CA ILE A 94 1.85 12.77 -4.67
C ILE A 94 2.86 12.09 -5.62
N HIS A 95 2.42 11.08 -6.36
CA HIS A 95 3.26 10.25 -7.23
C HIS A 95 3.26 10.70 -8.70
N LYS A 96 2.65 11.85 -8.99
CA LYS A 96 2.55 12.44 -10.34
C LYS A 96 1.96 11.48 -11.39
N ARG A 97 1.02 10.61 -10.97
CA ARG A 97 0.25 9.74 -11.86
C ARG A 97 -0.59 10.59 -12.81
N THR A 98 -0.61 10.19 -14.08
CA THR A 98 -1.45 10.82 -15.10
C THR A 98 -2.90 10.37 -14.97
N LEU A 99 -3.82 11.10 -15.61
CA LEU A 99 -5.22 10.68 -15.69
C LEU A 99 -5.37 9.28 -16.31
N SER A 100 -4.56 8.97 -17.34
CA SER A 100 -4.54 7.66 -17.99
C SER A 100 -4.16 6.55 -17.00
N ASP A 101 -3.13 6.78 -16.17
CA ASP A 101 -2.69 5.80 -15.17
C ASP A 101 -3.79 5.49 -14.16
N ILE A 102 -4.47 6.54 -13.67
CA ILE A 102 -5.55 6.39 -12.66
C ILE A 102 -6.78 5.73 -13.28
N GLN A 103 -7.13 6.07 -14.52
CA GLN A 103 -8.22 5.41 -15.25
C GLN A 103 -7.93 3.93 -15.48
N GLN A 104 -6.67 3.55 -15.73
CA GLN A 104 -6.28 2.15 -15.82
C GLN A 104 -6.48 1.42 -14.49
N ILE A 105 -6.15 2.04 -13.35
CA ILE A 105 -6.40 1.46 -12.02
C ILE A 105 -7.91 1.26 -11.81
N HIS A 106 -8.72 2.29 -12.07
CA HIS A 106 -10.18 2.21 -11.97
C HIS A 106 -10.79 1.10 -12.84
N LYS A 107 -10.26 0.90 -14.05
CA LYS A 107 -10.77 -0.13 -14.97
C LYS A 107 -10.58 -1.56 -14.44
N HIS A 108 -9.53 -1.79 -13.63
CA HIS A 108 -9.23 -3.09 -13.05
C HIS A 108 -9.71 -3.23 -11.60
N TRP A 109 -10.40 -2.22 -11.08
CA TRP A 109 -10.91 -2.22 -9.71
C TRP A 109 -12.08 -3.20 -9.57
N GLU A 110 -11.87 -4.25 -8.78
CA GLU A 110 -12.91 -5.21 -8.43
C GLU A 110 -13.72 -4.68 -7.26
N GLN A 111 -15.04 -4.67 -7.39
CA GLN A 111 -15.91 -4.29 -6.28
C GLN A 111 -15.82 -5.32 -5.16
N LEU A 112 -15.74 -4.83 -3.92
CA LEU A 112 -15.90 -5.68 -2.77
C LEU A 112 -17.30 -6.33 -2.80
N PRO A 113 -17.40 -7.64 -2.58
CA PRO A 113 -18.71 -8.27 -2.47
C PRO A 113 -19.44 -7.70 -1.25
N LEU A 114 -20.74 -7.40 -1.41
CA LEU A 114 -21.62 -6.84 -0.36
C LEU A 114 -21.63 -7.68 0.93
N ARG A 115 -21.30 -8.96 0.81
CA ARG A 115 -20.87 -9.81 1.90
C ARG A 115 -19.65 -10.59 1.44
N TYR A 116 -18.59 -10.58 2.25
CA TYR A 116 -17.60 -11.65 2.24
C TYR A 116 -18.29 -12.89 2.83
N GLU A 117 -19.09 -13.57 2.02
CA GLU A 117 -19.59 -14.91 2.34
C GLU A 117 -18.58 -15.92 1.82
N ILE A 118 -18.17 -16.81 2.73
CA ILE A 118 -17.23 -17.93 2.52
C ILE A 118 -17.78 -18.90 1.47
#